data_AF-A0A0K2Y0L1-F1
#
_entry.id   AF-A0A0K2Y0L1-F1
#
_cell.length_a   1.000
_cell.length_b   1.000
_cell.length_c   1.000
_cell.angle_alpha   90.00
_cell.angle_beta   90.00
_cell.angle_gamma   90.00
#
_symmetry.space_group_name_H-M   'P 1'
#
loop_
_entity.id
_entity.type
_entity.pdbx_description
1 polymer ?
#
loop_
_entity_poly.entity_id
_entity_poly.type
_entity_poly.pdbx_seq_one_letter_code
_entity_poly.pdbx_strand_id
1 'polypeptide(L)'
;MFYRAILFNHDISSWNVSRVRDMGLMFRKCGLFNQPLNGWNVSSVTKMFYMFWGCEDFNQPLDNWDVSRVMDMTFMFKECENFNQDLSTWNVSSVQDGLDNMFKDCSSLNYKHYPFWYKGKRPFRQSI
;
A
#
# COMPACT_ATOMS: atom_id res chain seq x y z
N MET A 1 -5.34 13.06 -2.46
CA MET A 1 -4.83 14.41 -2.10
C MET A 1 -3.73 14.85 -3.06
N PHE A 2 -2.79 13.98 -3.45
CA PHE A 2 -1.68 14.24 -4.37
C PHE A 2 -1.80 13.49 -5.70
N TYR A 3 -3.02 13.26 -6.19
CA TYR A 3 -3.25 12.47 -7.40
C TYR A 3 -2.45 12.99 -8.59
N ARG A 4 -1.63 12.12 -9.21
CA ARG A 4 -0.73 12.41 -10.33
C ARG A 4 0.30 13.52 -10.06
N ALA A 5 0.60 13.82 -8.80
CA ALA A 5 1.71 14.69 -8.44
C ALA A 5 3.02 13.89 -8.55
N ILE A 6 3.47 13.64 -9.79
CA ILE A 6 4.60 12.75 -10.11
C ILE A 6 5.86 13.13 -9.33
N LEU A 7 6.10 14.44 -9.16
CA LEU A 7 7.27 14.99 -8.49
C LEU A 7 7.11 15.15 -6.97
N PHE A 8 5.96 14.80 -6.39
CA PHE A 8 5.72 15.00 -4.96
C PHE A 8 6.53 13.99 -4.12
N ASN A 9 7.44 14.51 -3.30
CA ASN A 9 8.23 13.71 -2.35
C ASN A 9 8.57 14.53 -1.09
N HIS A 10 7.67 15.41 -0.65
CA HIS A 10 7.90 16.22 0.54
C HIS A 10 7.57 15.45 1.81
N ASP A 11 8.36 15.66 2.86
CA ASP A 11 8.14 15.03 4.17
C ASP A 11 6.76 15.41 4.74
N ILE A 12 5.99 14.38 5.04
CA ILE A 12 4.65 14.43 5.66
C ILE A 12 4.55 13.47 6.85
N SER A 13 5.68 12.96 7.34
CA SER A 13 5.75 12.00 8.44
C SER A 13 5.10 12.52 9.73
N SER A 14 5.08 13.84 9.91
CA SER A 14 4.49 14.53 11.06
C SER A 14 2.97 14.76 10.99
N TRP A 15 2.31 14.39 9.89
CA TRP A 15 0.89 14.64 9.73
C TRP A 15 0.04 13.81 10.70
N ASN A 16 -0.92 14.47 11.35
CA ASN A 16 -1.92 13.78 12.16
C ASN A 16 -3.07 13.28 11.30
N VAL A 17 -3.08 11.99 11.00
CA VAL A 17 -4.11 11.32 10.20
C VAL A 17 -5.07 10.46 11.02
N SER A 18 -5.02 10.53 12.36
CA SER A 18 -5.76 9.63 13.27
C SER A 18 -7.29 9.67 13.15
N ARG A 19 -7.83 10.72 12.51
CA ARG A 19 -9.28 10.89 12.27
C ARG A 19 -9.69 10.63 10.82
N VAL A 20 -8.75 10.36 9.93
CA VAL A 20 -9.03 10.10 8.52
C VAL A 20 -9.74 8.74 8.39
N ARG A 21 -10.81 8.72 7.61
CA ARG A 21 -11.61 7.50 7.32
C ARG A 21 -11.37 6.94 5.93
N ASP A 22 -10.99 7.79 5.00
CA ASP A 22 -10.77 7.47 3.59
C ASP A 22 -9.42 8.03 3.15
N MET A 23 -8.50 7.14 2.79
CA MET A 23 -7.19 7.45 2.21
C MET A 23 -7.10 7.00 0.74
N GLY A 24 -8.24 6.66 0.13
CA GLY A 24 -8.29 6.25 -1.26
C GLY A 24 -7.67 7.29 -2.18
N LEU A 25 -6.95 6.81 -3.20
CA LEU A 25 -6.30 7.63 -4.23
C LEU A 25 -5.27 8.65 -3.70
N MET A 26 -4.86 8.60 -2.41
CA MET A 26 -4.13 9.71 -1.78
C MET A 26 -2.85 10.08 -2.53
N PHE A 27 -2.06 9.10 -2.96
CA PHE A 27 -0.79 9.24 -3.68
C PHE A 27 -0.80 8.56 -5.05
N ARG A 28 -1.97 8.22 -5.60
CA ARG A 28 -2.03 7.52 -6.89
C ARG A 28 -1.24 8.30 -7.96
N LYS A 29 -0.29 7.62 -8.59
CA LYS A 29 0.64 8.13 -9.62
C LYS A 29 1.59 9.23 -9.12
N CYS A 30 1.98 9.20 -7.84
CA CYS A 30 3.12 9.95 -7.32
C CYS A 30 4.42 9.15 -7.51
N GLY A 31 4.95 9.13 -8.74
CA GLY A 31 6.08 8.27 -9.12
C GLY A 31 7.28 8.36 -8.17
N LEU A 32 7.66 9.58 -7.75
CA LEU A 32 8.84 9.82 -6.90
C LEU A 32 8.57 9.77 -5.39
N PHE A 33 7.34 9.46 -4.96
CA PHE A 33 6.99 9.51 -3.53
C PHE A 33 7.60 8.34 -2.76
N ASN A 34 8.44 8.63 -1.78
CA ASN A 34 9.11 7.61 -0.96
C ASN A 34 9.37 8.09 0.49
N GLN A 35 8.42 8.81 1.08
CA GLN A 35 8.56 9.38 2.42
C GLN A 35 8.13 8.39 3.52
N PRO A 36 8.75 8.43 4.72
CA PRO A 36 8.43 7.50 5.80
C PRO A 36 7.04 7.79 6.37
N LEU A 37 6.15 6.78 6.32
CA LEU A 37 4.77 6.89 6.82
C LEU A 37 4.47 5.93 7.98
N ASN A 38 5.44 5.13 8.43
CA ASN A 38 5.22 4.08 9.45
C ASN A 38 4.78 4.63 10.82
N GLY A 39 4.96 5.95 11.06
CA GLY A 39 4.49 6.64 12.26
C GLY A 39 3.03 7.13 12.21
N TRP A 40 2.36 7.00 11.06
CA TRP A 40 0.96 7.41 10.93
C TRP A 40 0.01 6.48 11.68
N ASN A 41 -0.87 7.07 12.48
CA ASN A 41 -1.98 6.33 13.08
C ASN A 41 -3.13 6.19 12.07
N VAL A 42 -3.23 5.01 11.44
CA VAL A 42 -4.27 4.68 10.44
C VAL A 42 -5.42 3.84 11.00
N SER A 43 -5.51 3.63 12.33
CA SER A 43 -6.49 2.73 12.96
C SER A 43 -7.96 3.14 12.79
N SER A 44 -8.22 4.34 12.28
CA SER A 44 -9.56 4.85 11.96
C SER A 44 -9.96 4.66 10.50
N VAL A 45 -9.01 4.32 9.63
CA VAL A 45 -9.20 4.26 8.17
C VAL A 45 -10.02 3.03 7.80
N THR A 46 -10.93 3.22 6.86
CA THR A 46 -11.81 2.17 6.32
C THR A 46 -11.60 1.91 4.84
N LYS A 47 -10.96 2.84 4.10
CA LYS A 47 -10.75 2.76 2.66
C LYS A 47 -9.32 3.19 2.29
N MET A 48 -8.61 2.36 1.56
CA MET A 48 -7.24 2.60 1.06
C MET A 48 -7.08 2.24 -0.44
N PHE A 49 -8.19 2.13 -1.18
CA PHE A 49 -8.18 1.79 -2.59
C PHE A 49 -7.27 2.74 -3.39
N TYR A 50 -6.39 2.16 -4.21
CA TYR A 50 -5.47 2.90 -5.09
C TYR A 50 -4.50 3.85 -4.38
N MET A 51 -4.34 3.79 -3.05
CA MET A 51 -3.61 4.81 -2.29
C MET A 51 -2.21 5.07 -2.83
N PHE A 52 -1.46 4.02 -3.19
CA PHE A 52 -0.10 4.11 -3.73
C PHE A 52 0.00 3.63 -5.19
N TRP A 53 -1.11 3.40 -5.90
CA TRP A 53 -1.03 2.87 -7.27
C TRP A 53 -0.14 3.74 -8.16
N GLY A 54 0.97 3.18 -8.64
CA GLY A 54 1.94 3.84 -9.51
C GLY A 54 2.88 4.80 -8.78
N CYS A 55 3.12 4.58 -7.48
CA CYS A 55 4.25 5.18 -6.77
C CYS A 55 5.48 4.29 -6.99
N GLU A 56 6.12 4.45 -8.13
CA GLU A 56 7.20 3.59 -8.62
C GLU A 56 8.36 3.48 -7.61
N ASP A 57 8.71 4.60 -6.95
CA ASP A 57 9.81 4.68 -5.97
C ASP A 57 9.43 4.28 -4.53
N PHE A 58 8.15 4.07 -4.24
CA PHE A 58 7.72 3.85 -2.86
C PHE A 58 8.20 2.50 -2.32
N ASN A 59 9.03 2.54 -1.27
CA ASN A 59 9.57 1.35 -0.61
C ASN A 59 9.82 1.57 0.90
N GLN A 60 8.93 2.32 1.56
CA GLN A 60 9.03 2.57 3.00
C GLN A 60 8.27 1.53 3.82
N PRO A 61 8.76 1.17 5.02
CA PRO A 61 8.07 0.24 5.90
C PRO A 61 6.71 0.80 6.33
N LEU A 62 5.72 -0.09 6.41
CA LEU A 62 4.34 0.20 6.83
C LEU A 62 3.82 -0.86 7.83
N ASP A 63 4.72 -1.66 8.39
CA ASP A 63 4.44 -2.79 9.27
C ASP A 63 3.78 -2.40 10.60
N ASN A 64 3.89 -1.13 11.02
CA ASN A 64 3.23 -0.59 12.22
C ASN A 64 1.77 -0.17 12.00
N TRP A 65 1.28 -0.18 10.76
CA TRP A 65 -0.09 0.25 10.47
C TRP A 65 -1.13 -0.75 10.99
N ASP A 66 -2.02 -0.27 11.87
CA ASP A 66 -3.24 -1.00 12.21
C ASP A 66 -4.29 -0.83 11.10
N VAL A 67 -4.31 -1.79 10.18
CA VAL A 67 -5.26 -1.85 9.05
C VAL A 67 -6.50 -2.70 9.34
N SER A 68 -6.74 -3.10 10.60
CA SER A 68 -7.80 -4.04 10.97
C SER A 68 -9.22 -3.58 10.65
N ARG A 69 -9.43 -2.29 10.36
CA ARG A 69 -10.72 -1.70 9.98
C ARG A 69 -10.86 -1.40 8.49
N VAL A 70 -9.81 -1.61 7.69
CA VAL A 70 -9.84 -1.32 6.27
C VAL A 70 -10.67 -2.38 5.55
N MET A 71 -11.63 -1.92 4.75
CA MET A 71 -12.56 -2.79 4.00
C MET A 71 -12.20 -2.89 2.52
N ASP A 72 -11.48 -1.90 1.96
CA ASP A 72 -11.11 -1.87 0.54
C ASP A 72 -9.64 -1.47 0.36
N MET A 73 -8.88 -2.40 -0.24
CA MET A 73 -7.45 -2.24 -0.60
C MET A 73 -7.21 -2.44 -2.11
N THR A 74 -8.22 -2.25 -2.94
CA THR A 74 -8.15 -2.52 -4.39
C THR A 74 -6.97 -1.79 -5.03
N PHE A 75 -6.11 -2.56 -5.71
CA PHE A 75 -4.87 -2.10 -6.37
C PHE A 75 -4.02 -1.13 -5.52
N MET A 76 -4.00 -1.24 -4.19
CA MET A 76 -3.34 -0.27 -3.30
C MET A 76 -1.88 -0.02 -3.66
N PHE A 77 -1.12 -1.07 -4.02
CA PHE A 77 0.29 -1.01 -4.41
C PHE A 77 0.52 -1.41 -5.87
N LYS A 78 -0.51 -1.45 -6.72
CA LYS A 78 -0.31 -1.80 -8.14
C LYS A 78 0.74 -0.89 -8.77
N GLU A 79 1.63 -1.44 -9.59
CA GLU A 79 2.71 -0.68 -10.25
C GLU A 79 3.65 0.08 -9.26
N CYS A 80 3.77 -0.35 -8.00
CA CYS A 80 4.84 0.12 -7.11
C CYS A 80 6.10 -0.73 -7.37
N GLU A 81 6.85 -0.38 -8.42
CA GLU A 81 7.94 -1.20 -8.93
C GLU A 81 9.02 -1.52 -7.90
N ASN A 82 9.38 -0.54 -7.05
CA ASN A 82 10.41 -0.69 -6.02
C ASN A 82 9.89 -1.25 -4.69
N PHE A 83 8.59 -1.49 -4.54
CA PHE A 83 8.02 -1.93 -3.26
C PHE A 83 8.46 -3.35 -2.92
N ASN A 84 9.14 -3.51 -1.78
CA ASN A 84 9.66 -4.79 -1.31
C ASN A 84 9.63 -4.89 0.23
N GLN A 85 8.56 -4.40 0.86
CA GLN A 85 8.38 -4.45 2.30
C GLN A 85 7.51 -5.63 2.74
N ASP A 86 7.81 -6.20 3.90
CA ASP A 86 7.00 -7.25 4.51
C ASP A 86 5.81 -6.64 5.25
N LEU A 87 4.59 -7.01 4.82
CA LEU A 87 3.32 -6.59 5.44
C LEU A 87 2.59 -7.78 6.09
N SER A 88 3.32 -8.83 6.47
CA SER A 88 2.76 -10.00 7.15
C SER A 88 2.10 -9.67 8.49
N THR A 89 2.46 -8.55 9.13
CA THR A 89 1.87 -8.10 10.39
C THR A 89 0.44 -7.56 10.24
N TRP A 90 0.03 -7.21 9.02
CA TRP A 90 -1.28 -6.60 8.78
C TRP A 90 -2.42 -7.59 9.02
N ASN A 91 -3.36 -7.19 9.89
CA ASN A 91 -4.64 -7.88 10.00
C ASN A 91 -5.60 -7.41 8.90
N VAL A 92 -5.76 -8.23 7.86
CA VAL A 92 -6.62 -7.94 6.70
C VAL A 92 -7.99 -8.64 6.76
N SER A 93 -8.42 -9.14 7.93
CA SER A 93 -9.67 -9.92 8.05
C SER A 93 -10.94 -9.17 7.65
N SER A 94 -10.91 -7.84 7.68
CA SER A 94 -12.04 -6.97 7.32
C SER A 94 -12.06 -6.56 5.85
N VAL A 95 -11.02 -6.88 5.08
CA VAL A 95 -10.92 -6.51 3.67
C VAL A 95 -11.89 -7.37 2.85
N GLN A 96 -12.84 -6.73 2.20
CA GLN A 96 -13.85 -7.37 1.36
C GLN A 96 -13.37 -7.46 -0.09
N ASP A 97 -12.63 -6.44 -0.56
CA ASP A 97 -12.18 -6.32 -1.94
C ASP A 97 -10.70 -5.95 -2.04
N GLY A 98 -10.05 -6.45 -3.10
CA GLY A 98 -8.80 -5.86 -3.59
C GLY A 98 -7.50 -6.58 -3.24
N LEU A 99 -7.53 -7.58 -2.33
CA LEU A 99 -6.32 -8.32 -1.94
C LEU A 99 -5.65 -8.99 -3.14
N ASP A 100 -6.41 -9.61 -4.05
CA ASP A 100 -5.89 -10.44 -5.15
C ASP A 100 -5.00 -9.66 -6.15
N ASN A 101 -5.19 -8.34 -6.24
CA ASN A 101 -4.45 -7.49 -7.16
C ASN A 101 -3.64 -6.39 -6.46
N MET A 102 -3.53 -6.45 -5.14
CA MET A 102 -2.89 -5.42 -4.33
C MET A 102 -1.47 -5.10 -4.79
N PHE A 103 -0.67 -6.14 -5.12
CA PHE A 103 0.72 -6.03 -5.57
C PHE A 103 0.91 -6.37 -7.05
N LYS A 104 -0.13 -6.21 -7.87
CA LYS A 104 -0.02 -6.45 -9.31
C LYS A 104 1.04 -5.53 -9.90
N ASP A 105 1.94 -6.08 -10.72
CA ASP A 105 3.03 -5.35 -11.38
C ASP A 105 4.03 -4.68 -10.40
N CYS A 106 4.16 -5.19 -9.16
CA CYS A 106 5.29 -4.88 -8.27
C CYS A 106 6.49 -5.78 -8.62
N SER A 107 7.42 -5.29 -9.45
CA SER A 107 8.54 -6.07 -9.97
C SER A 107 9.59 -6.44 -8.92
N SER A 108 9.83 -5.59 -7.92
CA SER A 108 10.85 -5.80 -6.88
C SER A 108 10.37 -6.61 -5.67
N LEU A 109 9.07 -6.92 -5.57
CA LEU A 109 8.51 -7.58 -4.39
C LEU A 109 8.99 -9.05 -4.31
N ASN A 110 9.89 -9.32 -3.37
CA ASN A 110 10.50 -10.62 -3.18
C ASN A 110 9.47 -11.64 -2.66
N TYR A 111 9.58 -12.90 -3.12
CA TYR A 111 8.70 -13.96 -2.66
C TYR A 111 8.67 -14.15 -1.14
N LYS A 112 9.81 -13.93 -0.48
CA LYS A 112 9.94 -14.01 0.98
C LYS A 112 9.16 -12.92 1.70
N HIS A 113 8.97 -11.76 1.08
CA HIS A 113 8.24 -10.62 1.63
C HIS A 113 6.76 -10.60 1.24
N TYR A 114 6.26 -11.60 0.48
CA TYR A 114 4.82 -11.71 0.34
C TYR A 114 4.19 -12.02 1.69
N PRO A 115 3.17 -11.24 2.08
CA PRO A 115 2.40 -11.57 3.25
C PRO A 115 1.71 -12.93 3.11
N PHE A 116 1.62 -13.69 4.19
CA PHE A 116 1.00 -15.01 4.16
C PHE A 116 -0.45 -14.96 3.65
N TRP A 117 -1.17 -13.86 3.94
CA TRP A 117 -2.54 -13.62 3.49
C TRP A 117 -2.66 -13.36 1.98
N TYR A 118 -1.55 -13.06 1.28
CA TYR A 118 -1.49 -12.84 -0.16
C TYR A 118 -1.02 -14.06 -0.96
N LYS A 119 -0.18 -14.93 -0.38
CA LYS A 119 0.48 -16.03 -1.13
C LYS A 119 -0.48 -16.97 -1.87
N GLY A 120 -1.68 -17.21 -1.33
CA GLY A 120 -2.69 -18.08 -1.95
C GLY A 120 -3.52 -17.44 -3.07
N LYS A 121 -3.34 -16.14 -3.34
CA LYS A 121 -4.23 -15.34 -4.19
C LYS A 121 -3.65 -14.96 -5.55
N ARG A 122 -2.46 -15.47 -5.89
CA ARG A 122 -1.82 -15.17 -7.17
C ARG A 122 -2.63 -15.73 -8.34
N PRO A 123 -2.97 -14.93 -9.37
CA PRO A 123 -3.15 -15.51 -10.70
C PRO A 123 -1.81 -16.14 -11.11
N PHE A 124 -1.84 -17.41 -11.49
CA PHE A 124 -0.67 -18.14 -11.97
C PHE A 124 0.09 -17.33 -13.01
N ARG A 125 1.21 -16.72 -12.61
CA ARG A 125 2.34 -16.52 -13.51
C ARG A 125 3.44 -17.45 -13.01
N GLN A 126 3.53 -18.59 -13.67
CA GLN A 126 4.81 -19.24 -13.86
C GLN A 126 5.74 -18.19 -14.47
N SER A 127 6.83 -17.89 -13.79
CA SER A 127 8.01 -17.37 -14.46
C SER A 127 9.11 -18.38 -14.23
N ILE A 128 9.57 -18.89 -15.37
CA ILE A 128 10.72 -19.74 -15.64
C ILE A 128 11.97 -19.18 -14.93
#